data_AF-A0A432H3Y9-F1
#
_entry.id   AF-A0A432H3Y9-F1
#
_cell.length_a   1.000
_cell.length_b   1.000
_cell.length_c   1.000
_cell.angle_alpha   90.00
_cell.angle_beta   90.00
_cell.angle_gamma   90.00
#
_symmetry.space_group_name_H-M   'P 1'
#
loop_
_entity.id
_entity.type
_entity.pdbx_description
1 polymer ?
#
loop_
_entity_poly.entity_id
_entity_poly.type
_entity_poly.pdbx_seq_one_letter_code
_entity_poly.pdbx_strand_id
1 'polypeptide(L)'
;MGFENNIKKGAESGIQALKDGTNVVVSEVSKLLKISEKKIDINSYKKKIEKNYTTLGELVHRYLTDGVTNPLDQADVREVLQNIYNYNEKIKELQGEIEIIRSMKVVGDEENNGDSNGENGEGEEAEDLEKPEEEKKEAAPSDTETEQGESKGKE
;
A
#
# COMPACT_ATOMS: atom_id res chain seq x y z
N MET A 1 -37.79 43.41 -20.52
CA MET A 1 -37.10 42.34 -21.28
C MET A 1 -36.07 41.54 -20.45
N GLY A 2 -36.10 41.52 -19.10
CA GLY A 2 -34.95 41.03 -18.31
C GLY A 2 -35.06 39.66 -17.63
N PHE A 3 -36.26 39.18 -17.30
CA PHE A 3 -36.40 38.04 -16.36
C PHE A 3 -36.25 36.66 -17.02
N GLU A 4 -36.90 36.45 -18.16
CA GLU A 4 -36.89 35.15 -18.86
C GLU A 4 -35.51 34.79 -19.43
N ASN A 5 -34.75 35.78 -19.91
CA ASN A 5 -33.38 35.59 -20.40
C ASN A 5 -32.38 35.23 -19.29
N ASN A 6 -32.60 35.72 -18.06
CA ASN A 6 -31.72 35.43 -16.93
C ASN A 6 -31.98 34.03 -16.35
N ILE A 7 -33.24 33.57 -16.32
CA ILE A 7 -33.59 32.20 -15.90
C ILE A 7 -33.03 31.18 -16.88
N LYS A 8 -33.11 31.45 -18.19
CA LYS A 8 -32.58 30.55 -19.22
C LYS A 8 -31.05 30.41 -19.14
N LYS A 9 -30.34 31.52 -18.93
CA LYS A 9 -28.87 31.51 -18.69
C LYS A 9 -28.50 30.77 -17.40
N GLY A 10 -29.25 30.94 -16.32
CA GLY A 10 -29.02 30.23 -15.06
C GLY A 10 -29.21 28.71 -15.18
N ALA A 11 -30.24 28.28 -15.91
CA ALA A 11 -30.48 26.87 -16.19
C ALA A 11 -29.38 26.25 -17.08
N GLU A 12 -28.95 26.97 -18.13
CA GLU A 12 -27.84 26.54 -18.99
C GLU A 12 -26.51 26.43 -18.22
N SER A 13 -26.23 27.40 -17.34
CA SER A 13 -25.05 27.37 -16.47
C SER A 13 -25.09 26.22 -15.44
N GLY A 14 -26.26 25.92 -14.87
CA GLY A 14 -26.42 24.82 -13.91
C GLY A 14 -26.27 23.44 -14.56
N ILE A 15 -26.81 23.26 -15.77
CA ILE A 15 -26.63 22.03 -16.55
C ILE A 15 -25.16 21.84 -16.94
N GLN A 16 -24.47 22.92 -17.31
CA GLN A 16 -23.05 22.86 -17.66
C GLN A 16 -22.18 22.50 -16.43
N ALA A 17 -22.41 23.15 -15.28
CA ALA A 17 -21.73 22.81 -14.04
C ALA A 17 -21.96 21.35 -13.60
N LEU A 18 -23.17 20.81 -13.81
CA LEU A 18 -23.45 19.39 -13.55
C LEU A 18 -22.69 18.46 -14.49
N LYS A 19 -22.58 18.80 -15.78
CA LYS A 19 -21.79 18.02 -16.75
C LYS A 19 -20.31 18.03 -16.39
N ASP A 20 -19.78 19.20 -16.07
CA ASP A 20 -18.37 19.36 -15.73
C ASP A 20 -18.06 18.64 -14.41
N GLY A 21 -18.92 18.78 -13.40
CA GLY A 21 -18.81 18.02 -12.14
C GLY A 21 -18.87 16.51 -12.34
N THR A 22 -19.75 16.01 -13.21
CA THR A 22 -19.85 14.58 -13.54
C THR A 22 -18.57 14.09 -14.24
N ASN A 23 -18.02 14.87 -15.18
CA ASN A 23 -16.79 14.52 -15.89
C ASN A 23 -15.58 14.43 -14.96
N VAL A 24 -15.46 15.36 -14.00
CA VAL A 24 -14.40 15.33 -12.99
C VAL A 24 -14.50 14.06 -12.15
N VAL A 25 -15.70 13.71 -11.65
CA VAL A 25 -15.92 12.50 -10.84
C VAL A 25 -15.58 11.23 -11.63
N VAL A 26 -16.02 11.13 -12.89
CA VAL A 26 -15.70 9.96 -13.74
C VAL A 26 -14.19 9.85 -13.97
N SER A 27 -13.51 10.98 -14.17
CA SER A 27 -12.05 10.98 -14.37
C SER A 27 -11.29 10.52 -13.12
N GLU A 28 -11.72 10.94 -11.93
CA GLU A 28 -11.11 10.53 -10.65
C GLU A 28 -11.38 9.05 -10.35
N VAL A 29 -12.60 8.57 -10.57
CA VAL A 29 -12.92 7.14 -10.43
C VAL A 29 -12.07 6.30 -11.38
N SER A 30 -11.87 6.75 -12.62
CA SER A 30 -11.00 6.06 -13.58
C SER A 30 -9.54 5.97 -13.09
N LYS A 31 -8.99 7.06 -12.52
CA LYS A 31 -7.64 7.05 -11.92
C LYS A 31 -7.55 6.07 -10.75
N LEU A 32 -8.52 6.09 -9.85
CA LEU A 32 -8.57 5.20 -8.68
C LEU A 32 -8.61 3.73 -9.12
N LEU A 33 -9.37 3.41 -10.16
CA LEU A 33 -9.48 2.05 -10.69
C LEU A 33 -8.14 1.57 -11.26
N LYS A 34 -7.47 2.39 -12.07
CA LYS A 34 -6.12 2.10 -12.60
C LYS A 34 -5.08 1.93 -11.48
N ILE A 35 -5.13 2.77 -10.44
CA ILE A 35 -4.26 2.64 -9.26
C ILE A 35 -4.55 1.33 -8.52
N SER A 36 -5.82 0.96 -8.38
CA SER A 36 -6.23 -0.27 -7.71
C SER A 36 -5.71 -1.52 -8.43
N GLU A 37 -5.86 -1.59 -9.75
CA GLU A 37 -5.33 -2.68 -10.58
C GLU A 37 -3.81 -2.85 -10.37
N LYS A 38 -3.06 -1.74 -10.44
CA LYS A 38 -1.60 -1.77 -10.19
C LYS A 38 -1.25 -2.20 -8.78
N LYS A 39 -2.02 -1.80 -7.76
CA LYS A 39 -1.82 -2.27 -6.38
C LYS A 39 -2.07 -3.77 -6.22
N ILE A 40 -3.07 -4.32 -6.93
CA ILE A 40 -3.32 -5.76 -6.95
C ILE A 40 -2.11 -6.49 -7.54
N ASP A 41 -1.55 -5.99 -8.64
CA ASP A 41 -0.36 -6.56 -9.26
C ASP A 41 0.87 -6.49 -8.34
N ILE A 42 1.09 -5.34 -7.67
CA ILE A 42 2.15 -5.20 -6.65
C ILE A 42 2.00 -6.28 -5.58
N ASN A 43 0.78 -6.48 -5.04
CA ASN A 43 0.53 -7.49 -4.02
C ASN A 43 0.76 -8.92 -4.55
N SER A 44 0.42 -9.17 -5.82
CA SER A 44 0.73 -10.44 -6.48
C SER A 44 2.24 -10.69 -6.55
N TYR A 45 3.03 -9.70 -6.95
CA TYR A 45 4.49 -9.81 -6.97
C TYR A 45 5.11 -9.96 -5.58
N LYS A 46 4.60 -9.26 -4.56
CA LYS A 46 5.04 -9.44 -3.16
C LYS A 46 4.85 -10.88 -2.68
N LYS A 47 3.68 -11.49 -2.94
CA LYS A 47 3.44 -12.90 -2.61
C LYS A 47 4.38 -13.85 -3.36
N LYS A 48 4.73 -13.53 -4.61
CA LYS A 48 5.72 -14.33 -5.37
C LYS A 48 7.13 -14.20 -4.78
N ILE A 49 7.51 -13.02 -4.32
CA ILE A 49 8.78 -12.78 -3.62
C ILE A 49 8.84 -13.57 -2.31
N GLU A 50 7.78 -13.54 -1.50
CA GLU A 50 7.70 -14.32 -0.25
C GLU A 50 7.91 -15.82 -0.51
N LYS A 51 7.21 -16.37 -1.51
CA LYS A 51 7.40 -17.78 -1.92
C LYS A 51 8.83 -18.08 -2.34
N ASN A 52 9.45 -17.20 -3.13
CA ASN A 52 10.84 -17.37 -3.53
C ASN A 52 11.81 -17.28 -2.35
N TYR A 53 11.55 -16.45 -1.33
CA TYR A 53 12.37 -16.43 -0.12
C TYR A 53 12.25 -17.75 0.66
N THR A 54 11.05 -18.33 0.74
CA THR A 54 10.87 -19.67 1.31
C THR A 54 11.69 -20.71 0.54
N THR A 55 11.56 -20.75 -0.79
CA THR A 55 12.34 -21.66 -1.65
C THR A 55 13.85 -21.43 -1.50
N LEU A 56 14.29 -20.18 -1.45
CA LEU A 56 15.70 -19.84 -1.25
C LEU A 56 16.23 -20.40 0.08
N GLY A 57 15.47 -20.23 1.16
CA GLY A 57 15.82 -20.78 2.48
C GLY A 57 15.94 -22.30 2.46
N GLU A 58 14.99 -22.99 1.82
CA GLU A 58 15.01 -24.45 1.64
C GLU A 58 16.23 -24.92 0.84
N LEU A 59 16.52 -24.27 -0.29
CA LEU A 59 17.66 -24.60 -1.14
C LEU A 59 18.99 -24.41 -0.41
N VAL A 60 19.17 -23.26 0.24
CA VAL A 60 20.39 -22.96 1.00
C VAL A 60 20.57 -23.95 2.14
N HIS A 61 19.51 -24.24 2.91
CA HIS A 61 19.57 -25.21 4.00
C HIS A 61 19.94 -26.62 3.49
N ARG A 62 19.33 -27.07 2.39
CA ARG A 62 19.65 -28.35 1.75
C ARG A 62 21.12 -28.42 1.35
N TYR A 63 21.63 -27.41 0.64
CA TYR A 63 23.02 -27.37 0.21
C TYR A 63 24.03 -27.34 1.37
N LEU A 64 23.73 -26.63 2.46
CA LEU A 64 24.56 -26.65 3.66
C LEU A 64 24.57 -28.02 4.33
N THR A 65 23.42 -28.71 4.36
CA THR A 65 23.29 -30.07 4.91
C THR A 65 24.05 -31.09 4.04
N ASP A 66 24.05 -30.89 2.73
CA ASP A 66 24.80 -31.72 1.76
C ASP A 66 26.31 -31.42 1.76
N GLY A 67 26.79 -30.49 2.60
CA GLY A 67 28.20 -30.15 2.74
C GLY A 67 28.74 -29.22 1.66
N VAL A 68 27.87 -28.57 0.87
CA VAL A 68 28.27 -27.58 -0.13
C VAL A 68 28.78 -26.31 0.56
N THR A 69 30.03 -25.94 0.26
CA THR A 69 30.71 -24.83 0.92
C THR A 69 30.17 -23.46 0.50
N ASN A 70 29.69 -23.33 -0.75
CA ASN A 70 29.02 -22.12 -1.24
C ASN A 70 27.68 -22.43 -1.91
N PRO A 71 26.57 -22.42 -1.15
CA PRO A 71 25.22 -22.59 -1.67
C PRO A 71 24.79 -21.49 -2.66
N LEU A 72 25.36 -20.28 -2.56
CA LEU A 72 24.99 -19.16 -3.43
C LEU A 72 25.51 -19.32 -4.86
N ASP A 73 26.52 -20.17 -5.06
CA ASP A 73 27.05 -20.49 -6.37
C ASP A 73 26.23 -21.56 -7.12
N GLN A 74 25.16 -22.06 -6.52
CA GLN A 74 24.29 -23.03 -7.14
C GLN A 74 23.35 -22.36 -8.14
N ALA A 75 23.14 -23.00 -9.29
CA ALA A 75 22.42 -22.40 -10.40
C ALA A 75 20.95 -22.13 -10.05
N ASP A 76 20.31 -23.04 -9.33
CA ASP A 76 18.93 -22.92 -8.83
C ASP A 76 18.79 -21.79 -7.79
N VAL A 77 19.77 -21.66 -6.89
CA VAL A 77 19.81 -20.55 -5.92
C VAL A 77 19.94 -19.20 -6.63
N ARG A 78 20.82 -19.09 -7.63
CA ARG A 78 20.95 -17.88 -8.45
C ARG A 78 19.68 -17.55 -9.22
N GLU A 79 19.00 -18.56 -9.77
CA GLU A 79 17.74 -18.37 -10.48
C GLU A 79 16.65 -17.81 -9.56
N VAL A 80 16.52 -18.35 -8.34
CA VAL A 80 15.57 -17.85 -7.34
C VAL A 80 15.87 -16.40 -6.95
N LEU A 81 17.16 -16.06 -6.74
CA LEU A 81 17.59 -14.69 -6.48
C LEU A 81 17.27 -13.74 -7.65
N GLN A 82 17.51 -14.18 -8.88
CA GLN A 82 17.18 -13.41 -10.08
C GLN A 82 15.67 -13.17 -10.19
N ASN A 83 14.85 -14.17 -9.86
CA ASN A 83 13.40 -14.03 -9.84
C ASN A 83 12.94 -12.99 -8.80
N ILE A 84 13.52 -13.00 -7.59
CA ILE A 84 13.26 -11.98 -6.56
C ILE A 84 13.63 -10.59 -7.08
N TYR A 85 14.80 -10.43 -7.69
CA TYR A 85 15.23 -9.16 -8.27
C TYR A 85 14.25 -8.66 -9.34
N ASN A 86 13.88 -9.53 -10.30
CA ASN A 86 12.95 -9.19 -11.37
C ASN A 86 11.58 -8.76 -10.83
N TYR A 87 11.05 -9.42 -9.80
CA TYR A 87 9.79 -9.00 -9.19
C TYR A 87 9.89 -7.67 -8.44
N ASN A 88 11.02 -7.39 -7.79
CA ASN A 88 11.24 -6.08 -7.17
C ASN A 88 11.30 -4.96 -8.20
N GLU A 89 11.96 -5.15 -9.34
CA GLU A 89 11.98 -4.17 -10.42
C GLU A 89 10.57 -3.91 -10.97
N LYS A 90 9.76 -4.95 -11.19
CA LYS A 90 8.35 -4.79 -11.58
C LYS A 90 7.51 -4.03 -10.55
N ILE A 91 7.75 -4.25 -9.26
CA ILE A 91 7.08 -3.50 -8.19
C ILE A 91 7.46 -2.01 -8.28
N LYS A 92 8.75 -1.69 -8.47
CA LYS A 92 9.21 -0.29 -8.61
C LYS A 92 8.58 0.39 -9.83
N GLU A 93 8.52 -0.31 -10.96
CA GLU A 93 7.87 0.18 -12.18
C GLU A 93 6.41 0.52 -11.93
N LEU A 94 5.63 -0.41 -11.36
CA LEU A 94 4.22 -0.18 -11.01
C LEU A 94 4.04 0.96 -9.99
N GLN A 95 4.96 1.11 -9.03
CA GLN A 95 4.95 2.22 -8.09
C GLN A 95 5.20 3.56 -8.80
N GLY A 96 6.14 3.60 -9.74
CA GLY A 96 6.38 4.78 -10.57
C GLY A 96 5.17 5.15 -11.42
N GLU A 97 4.51 4.17 -12.03
CA GLU A 97 3.28 4.40 -12.79
C GLU A 97 2.12 4.93 -11.93
N ILE A 98 1.97 4.43 -10.69
CA ILE A 98 0.99 4.97 -9.74
C ILE A 98 1.28 6.44 -9.43
N GLU A 99 2.55 6.80 -9.25
CA GLU A 99 2.94 8.19 -8.97
C GLU A 99 2.65 9.12 -10.16
N ILE A 100 2.88 8.62 -11.39
CA ILE A 100 2.49 9.33 -12.61
C ILE A 100 0.96 9.53 -12.66
N ILE A 101 0.17 8.50 -12.38
CA ILE A 101 -1.30 8.60 -12.40
C ILE A 101 -1.81 9.59 -11.34
N ARG A 102 -1.18 9.63 -10.17
CA ARG A 102 -1.50 10.59 -9.10
C ARG A 102 -1.16 12.02 -9.46
N SER A 103 -0.04 12.24 -10.13
CA SER A 103 0.42 13.57 -10.54
C SER A 103 -0.26 14.08 -11.82
N MET A 104 -0.98 13.23 -12.57
CA MET A 104 -1.85 13.65 -13.66
C MET A 104 -3.00 14.51 -13.11
N LYS A 105 -2.87 15.84 -13.24
CA LYS A 105 -3.95 16.80 -13.02
C LYS A 105 -5.10 16.50 -13.98
N VAL A 106 -6.34 16.55 -13.51
CA VAL A 106 -7.51 16.57 -14.40
C VAL A 106 -7.42 17.85 -15.20
N VAL A 107 -7.06 17.75 -16.49
CA VAL A 107 -7.21 18.86 -17.42
C VAL A 107 -8.71 18.97 -17.68
N GLY A 108 -9.39 19.79 -16.87
CA GLY A 108 -10.63 20.40 -17.31
C GLY A 108 -10.24 21.48 -18.31
N ASP A 109 -10.80 21.41 -19.52
CA ASP A 109 -10.53 22.36 -20.58
C ASP A 109 -10.68 23.81 -20.07
N GLU A 110 -9.56 24.53 -19.99
CA GLU A 110 -9.56 25.97 -19.75
C GLU A 110 -10.01 26.67 -21.04
N GLU A 111 -11.31 26.96 -21.14
CA GLU A 111 -11.79 28.13 -21.86
C GLU A 111 -12.88 28.83 -21.04
N ASN A 112 -12.48 29.86 -20.28
CA ASN A 112 -12.93 31.26 -20.44
C ASN A 112 -13.00 32.02 -19.09
N ASN A 113 -12.09 33.00 -18.98
CA ASN A 113 -12.05 34.20 -18.13
C ASN A 113 -13.13 34.42 -17.06
N GLY A 114 -12.68 34.58 -15.81
CA GLY A 114 -13.48 35.15 -14.73
C GLY A 114 -12.69 35.28 -13.43
N ASP A 115 -11.82 36.28 -13.36
CA ASP A 115 -11.22 36.82 -12.14
C ASP A 115 -12.23 36.97 -10.99
N SER A 116 -12.00 36.29 -9.85
CA SER A 116 -12.07 36.91 -8.51
C SER A 116 -11.79 35.90 -7.39
N ASN A 117 -10.72 36.18 -6.65
CA ASN A 117 -10.53 36.11 -5.20
C ASN A 117 -11.50 35.25 -4.33
N GLY A 118 -10.93 34.35 -3.52
CA GLY A 118 -11.63 33.63 -2.45
C GLY A 118 -10.66 32.88 -1.54
N GLU A 119 -10.05 33.60 -0.60
CA GLU A 119 -9.42 33.06 0.62
C GLU A 119 -10.40 32.20 1.43
N ASN A 120 -9.78 31.30 2.21
CA ASN A 120 -10.25 30.63 3.43
C ASN A 120 -10.81 29.21 3.32
N GLY A 121 -10.23 28.35 4.17
CA GLY A 121 -10.82 27.10 4.61
C GLY A 121 -9.82 26.10 5.18
N GLU A 122 -9.02 26.49 6.18
CA GLU A 122 -8.45 25.51 7.11
C GLU A 122 -9.61 24.77 7.78
N GLY A 123 -9.65 23.45 7.59
CA GLY A 123 -10.60 22.55 8.23
C GLY A 123 -9.83 21.53 9.05
N GLU A 124 -9.57 21.87 10.30
CA GLU A 124 -9.27 20.90 11.36
C GLU A 124 -10.47 19.96 11.50
N GLU A 125 -10.29 18.67 11.23
CA GLU A 125 -11.19 17.65 11.74
C GLU A 125 -10.51 16.96 12.93
N ALA A 126 -11.04 17.30 14.10
CA ALA A 126 -10.86 16.57 15.33
C ALA A 126 -11.59 15.22 15.22
N GLU A 127 -10.90 14.12 15.52
CA GLU A 127 -11.55 12.91 16.00
C GLU A 127 -11.13 12.67 17.45
N ASP A 128 -12.12 12.88 18.31
CA ASP A 128 -12.11 12.66 19.74
C ASP A 128 -12.60 11.21 20.02
N LEU A 129 -12.04 10.63 21.08
CA LEU A 129 -12.56 9.51 21.89
C LEU A 129 -12.76 8.12 21.25
N GLU A 130 -12.02 7.13 21.78
CA GLU A 130 -12.61 6.15 22.71
C GLU A 130 -11.52 5.30 23.41
N LYS A 131 -11.50 5.39 24.75
CA LYS A 131 -10.91 4.38 25.63
C LYS A 131 -11.82 3.16 25.67
N PRO A 132 -11.26 1.97 25.94
CA PRO A 132 -11.91 1.08 26.89
C PRO A 132 -10.99 0.71 28.07
N GLU A 133 -11.66 0.54 29.20
CA GLU A 133 -11.18 0.17 30.53
C GLU A 133 -10.78 -1.31 30.64
N GLU A 134 -9.91 -1.54 31.64
CA GLU A 134 -9.76 -2.70 32.53
C GLU A 134 -10.07 -4.14 32.05
N GLU A 135 -9.10 -5.04 32.27
CA GLU A 135 -9.40 -6.28 33.00
C GLU A 135 -8.18 -6.77 33.81
N LYS A 136 -8.33 -6.77 35.14
CA LYS A 136 -7.50 -7.52 36.10
C LYS A 136 -7.77 -9.01 35.95
N LYS A 137 -6.73 -9.86 35.92
CA LYS A 137 -6.78 -11.19 36.57
C LYS A 137 -5.44 -11.54 37.22
N GLU A 138 -5.53 -11.75 38.52
CA GLU A 138 -4.58 -12.48 39.36
C GLU A 138 -4.43 -13.92 38.91
N ALA A 139 -3.23 -14.49 39.07
CA ALA A 139 -2.93 -15.66 39.90
C ALA A 139 -1.76 -16.48 39.33
N ALA A 140 -0.73 -16.66 40.17
CA ALA A 140 0.35 -17.63 40.01
C ALA A 140 -0.20 -19.08 40.07
N PRO A 141 0.59 -20.14 39.76
CA PRO A 141 1.57 -20.63 40.74
C PRO A 141 2.83 -21.33 40.17
N SER A 142 3.72 -21.66 41.12
CA SER A 142 4.64 -22.82 41.18
C SER A 142 5.86 -22.84 40.26
N ASP A 143 7.02 -22.59 40.86
CA ASP A 143 8.22 -23.40 40.60
C ASP A 143 8.73 -23.95 41.94
N THR A 144 8.29 -25.17 42.23
CA THR A 144 8.93 -26.11 43.14
C THR A 144 9.87 -26.99 42.32
N GLU A 145 11.13 -27.04 42.77
CA GLU A 145 12.08 -28.15 42.69
C GLU A 145 12.44 -28.76 41.32
N THR A 146 13.71 -28.64 40.96
CA THR A 146 14.43 -29.77 40.34
C THR A 146 15.83 -29.85 40.93
N GLU A 147 15.98 -30.69 41.95
CA GLU A 147 17.23 -31.38 42.26
C GLU A 147 17.55 -32.37 41.14
N GLN A 148 18.76 -32.28 40.59
CA GLN A 148 19.62 -33.34 40.05
C GLN A 148 20.84 -32.59 39.50
N GLY A 149 22.05 -32.66 40.06
CA GLY A 149 22.72 -33.83 40.59
C GLY A 149 23.83 -34.20 39.62
N GLU A 150 24.99 -33.54 39.71
CA GLU A 150 26.30 -34.07 39.28
C GLU A 150 27.41 -33.05 39.61
N SER A 151 28.20 -33.32 40.65
CA SER A 151 29.63 -32.97 40.59
C SER A 151 30.45 -33.98 41.37
N LYS A 152 31.32 -34.63 40.62
CA LYS A 152 32.41 -35.51 41.04
C LYS A 152 33.50 -34.68 41.72
N GLY A 153 34.15 -35.24 42.73
CA GLY A 153 35.48 -34.82 43.19
C GLY A 153 35.74 -35.26 44.62
N LYS A 154 36.59 -36.28 44.81
CA LYS A 154 37.94 -36.17 45.43
C LYS A 154 37.86 -35.82 46.94
N GLU A 155 38.39 -36.57 47.88
CA GLU A 155 39.54 -37.50 47.93
C GLU A 155 39.39 -38.32 49.22
#